data_AF-A0A372NMD5-F1
#
_entry.id   AF-A0A372NMD5-F1
#
_cell.length_a   1.000
_cell.length_b   1.000
_cell.length_c   1.000
_cell.angle_alpha   90.00
_cell.angle_beta   90.00
_cell.angle_gamma   90.00
#
_symmetry.space_group_name_H-M   'P 1'
#
loop_
_entity.id
_entity.type
_entity.pdbx_description
1 polymer ?
#
loop_
_entity_poly.entity_id
_entity_poly.type
_entity_poly.pdbx_seq_one_letter_code
_entity_poly.pdbx_strand_id
1 'polypeptide(L)'
;MGTTTKTLHGKKLLSASEALDLFFCDIADERVKAELYKWFFFGVTGKGNTLHHLPPEQLALFADKLQDLVVALYAFQTEQRKEETHEP
;
A
#
# COMPACT_ATOMS: atom_id res chain seq x y z
N MET A 1 2.01 32.08 3.70
CA MET A 1 1.25 31.46 4.80
C MET A 1 2.02 30.22 5.23
N GLY A 2 2.56 30.22 6.45
CA GLY A 2 3.51 29.19 6.91
C GLY A 2 2.81 27.89 7.30
N THR A 3 3.33 26.76 6.82
CA THR A 3 2.96 25.43 7.26
C THR A 3 3.61 25.16 8.61
N THR A 4 2.85 25.32 9.69
CA THR A 4 3.27 24.99 11.05
C THR A 4 3.44 23.48 11.16
N THR A 5 4.68 23.01 11.04
CA THR A 5 5.08 21.65 11.41
C THR A 5 4.95 21.54 12.93
N LYS A 6 4.02 20.71 13.39
CA LYS A 6 3.78 20.46 14.81
C LYS A 6 4.94 19.62 15.35
N THR A 7 5.91 20.25 15.99
CA THR A 7 6.97 19.55 16.72
C THR A 7 6.41 19.06 18.05
N LEU A 8 6.36 17.73 18.27
CA LEU A 8 6.05 17.11 19.56
C LEU A 8 7.31 16.39 20.06
N HIS A 9 7.83 16.80 21.22
CA HIS A 9 8.95 16.17 21.94
C HIS A 9 10.27 15.98 21.16
N GLY A 10 10.68 16.97 20.35
CA GLY A 10 12.01 16.97 19.71
C GLY A 10 12.22 15.92 18.63
N LYS A 11 11.20 15.12 18.29
CA LYS A 11 11.20 14.25 17.11
C LYS A 11 10.47 15.00 16.00
N LYS A 12 11.18 15.27 14.89
CA LYS A 12 10.56 15.80 13.67
C LYS A 12 9.54 14.75 13.21
N LEU A 13 8.25 15.06 13.33
CA LEU A 13 7.22 14.26 12.68
C LEU A 13 7.48 14.35 11.18
N LEU A 14 7.72 13.21 10.56
CA LEU A 14 7.92 13.12 9.11
C LEU A 14 6.68 13.69 8.44
N SER A 15 6.88 14.49 7.39
CA SER A 15 5.81 14.77 6.45
C SER A 15 5.33 13.47 5.80
N ALA A 16 4.10 13.45 5.29
CA ALA A 16 3.57 12.27 4.58
C ALA A 16 4.48 11.82 3.42
N SER A 17 5.13 12.78 2.73
CA SER A 17 6.11 12.49 1.68
C SER A 17 7.36 11.84 2.25
N GLU A 18 7.97 12.40 3.30
CA GLU A 18 9.18 11.83 3.92
C GLU A 18 8.92 10.43 4.50
N ALA A 19 7.72 10.17 5.05
CA ALA A 19 7.34 8.85 5.53
C ALA A 19 7.21 7.82 4.39
N LEU A 20 6.67 8.22 3.25
CA LEU A 20 6.58 7.38 2.05
C LEU A 20 7.95 7.12 1.43
N ASP A 21 8.79 8.15 1.36
CA ASP A 21 10.15 8.03 0.82
C ASP A 21 10.98 7.05 1.65
N LEU A 22 10.90 7.13 2.99
CA LEU A 22 11.55 6.17 3.87
C LEU A 22 11.03 4.75 3.67
N PHE A 23 9.70 4.58 3.58
CA PHE A 23 9.09 3.27 3.34
C PHE A 23 9.62 2.60 2.06
N PHE A 24 9.67 3.34 0.95
CA PHE A 24 10.15 2.80 -0.34
C PHE A 24 11.68 2.68 -0.42
N CYS A 25 12.45 3.44 0.36
CA CYS A 25 13.90 3.30 0.44
C CYS A 25 14.33 1.98 1.10
N ASP A 26 13.59 1.51 2.09
CA ASP A 26 13.96 0.31 2.86
C ASP A 26 13.68 -1.02 2.12
N ILE A 27 13.01 -0.97 0.95
CA ILE A 27 12.69 -2.15 0.15
C ILE A 27 13.79 -2.39 -0.88
N ALA A 28 14.59 -3.43 -0.66
CA ALA A 28 15.72 -3.78 -1.53
C ALA A 28 15.33 -4.54 -2.81
N ASP A 29 14.20 -5.24 -2.82
CA ASP A 29 13.73 -5.98 -4.00
C ASP A 29 12.94 -5.05 -4.94
N GLU A 30 13.53 -4.76 -6.10
CA GLU A 30 12.94 -3.85 -7.10
C GLU A 30 11.61 -4.34 -7.68
N ARG A 31 11.37 -5.65 -7.75
CA ARG A 31 10.08 -6.19 -8.23
C ARG A 31 9.00 -5.97 -7.18
N VAL A 32 9.30 -6.26 -5.93
CA VAL A 32 8.39 -5.99 -4.80
C VAL A 32 8.10 -4.49 -4.70
N LYS A 33 9.14 -3.66 -4.80
CA LYS A 33 9.02 -2.20 -4.81
C LYS A 33 8.13 -1.68 -5.93
N ALA A 34 8.32 -2.18 -7.16
CA ALA A 34 7.50 -1.81 -8.31
C ALA A 34 6.01 -2.18 -8.12
N GLU A 35 5.71 -3.37 -7.59
CA GLU A 35 4.33 -3.76 -7.28
C GLU A 35 3.71 -2.86 -6.20
N LEU A 36 4.45 -2.57 -5.13
CA LEU A 36 3.98 -1.67 -4.07
C LEU A 36 3.72 -0.24 -4.59
N TYR A 37 4.53 0.27 -5.52
CA TYR A 37 4.26 1.55 -6.18
C TYR A 37 2.94 1.54 -6.96
N LYS A 38 2.62 0.46 -7.68
CA LYS A 38 1.32 0.35 -8.40
C LYS A 38 0.15 0.46 -7.42
N TRP A 39 0.22 -0.23 -6.29
CA TRP A 39 -0.82 -0.17 -5.25
C TRP A 39 -0.90 1.21 -4.60
N PHE A 40 0.23 1.87 -4.34
CA PHE A 40 0.25 3.25 -3.87
C PHE A 40 -0.43 4.21 -4.86
N PHE A 41 -0.08 4.14 -6.15
CA PHE A 41 -0.70 4.97 -7.19
C PHE A 41 -2.20 4.67 -7.35
N PHE A 42 -2.62 3.41 -7.27
CA PHE A 42 -4.03 3.05 -7.26
C PHE A 42 -4.79 3.71 -6.09
N GLY A 43 -4.16 3.72 -4.91
CA GLY A 43 -4.65 4.41 -3.71
C GLY A 43 -4.89 5.90 -3.96
N VAL A 44 -3.92 6.57 -4.59
CA VAL A 44 -3.89 8.04 -4.77
C VAL A 44 -4.75 8.54 -5.94
N THR A 45 -4.80 7.82 -7.07
CA THR A 45 -5.22 8.40 -8.36
C THR A 45 -6.69 8.27 -8.73
N GLY A 46 -7.54 7.59 -7.95
CA GLY A 46 -9.00 7.72 -8.18
C GLY A 46 -9.92 6.57 -7.84
N LYS A 47 -9.42 5.45 -7.28
CA LYS A 47 -10.31 4.37 -6.78
C LYS A 47 -10.07 3.98 -5.32
N GLY A 48 -8.92 4.33 -4.74
CA GLY A 48 -8.58 4.07 -3.33
C GLY A 48 -8.69 5.26 -2.38
N ASN A 49 -9.20 6.41 -2.82
CA ASN A 49 -9.39 7.62 -1.99
C ASN A 49 -10.44 7.45 -0.87
N THR A 50 -10.89 6.24 -0.57
CA THR A 50 -11.87 5.97 0.49
C THR A 50 -11.22 5.69 1.83
N LEU A 51 -9.92 5.36 1.88
CA LEU A 51 -9.24 4.95 3.11
C LEU A 51 -9.27 6.05 4.21
N HIS A 52 -9.20 7.32 3.83
CA HIS A 52 -9.25 8.44 4.79
C HIS A 52 -10.64 8.65 5.41
N HIS A 53 -11.68 8.02 4.88
CA HIS A 53 -13.03 8.04 5.44
C HIS A 53 -13.28 6.90 6.43
N LEU A 54 -12.38 5.91 6.52
CA LEU A 54 -12.53 4.80 7.44
C LEU A 54 -12.24 5.25 8.87
N PRO A 55 -13.13 4.95 9.84
CA PRO A 55 -12.80 5.02 11.26
C PRO A 55 -11.59 4.15 11.61
N PRO A 56 -10.85 4.47 12.69
CA PRO A 56 -9.64 3.72 13.07
C PRO A 56 -9.85 2.21 13.18
N GLU A 57 -10.98 1.76 13.74
CA GLU A 57 -11.32 0.35 13.88
C GLU A 57 -11.55 -0.35 12.53
N GLN A 58 -12.12 0.35 11.54
CA GLN A 58 -12.33 -0.19 10.20
C GLN A 58 -11.04 -0.18 9.39
N LEU A 59 -10.19 0.83 9.57
CA LEU A 59 -8.86 0.85 8.96
C LEU A 59 -7.99 -0.30 9.46
N ALA A 60 -8.04 -0.60 10.77
CA ALA A 60 -7.34 -1.73 11.35
C ALA A 60 -7.83 -3.07 10.77
N LEU A 61 -9.15 -3.26 10.68
CA LEU A 61 -9.74 -4.45 10.07
C LEU A 61 -9.39 -4.57 8.58
N PHE A 62 -9.41 -3.45 7.84
CA PHE A 62 -9.01 -3.42 6.44
C PHE A 62 -7.55 -3.84 6.27
N ALA A 63 -6.64 -3.30 7.10
CA ALA A 63 -5.22 -3.64 7.04
C ALA A 63 -4.95 -5.13 7.32
N ASP A 64 -5.67 -5.72 8.28
CA ASP A 64 -5.62 -7.16 8.56
C ASP A 64 -6.08 -7.99 7.35
N LYS A 65 -7.25 -7.67 6.80
CA LYS A 65 -7.86 -8.42 5.68
C LYS A 65 -7.14 -8.21 4.34
N LEU A 66 -6.39 -7.12 4.18
CA LEU A 66 -5.61 -6.86 2.97
C LEU A 66 -4.52 -7.92 2.77
N GLN A 67 -3.92 -8.45 3.85
CA GLN A 67 -2.93 -9.52 3.76
C GLN A 67 -3.55 -10.81 3.21
N ASP A 68 -4.72 -11.19 3.74
CA ASP A 68 -5.48 -12.35 3.27
C ASP A 68 -5.84 -12.21 1.78
N LEU A 69 -6.28 -11.02 1.37
CA LEU A 69 -6.64 -10.73 -0.02
C LEU A 69 -5.44 -10.85 -0.97
N VAL A 70 -4.26 -10.35 -0.59
CA VAL A 70 -3.04 -10.46 -1.41
C VAL A 70 -2.68 -11.93 -1.66
N VAL A 71 -2.77 -12.78 -0.63
CA VAL A 71 -2.54 -14.23 -0.77
C VAL A 71 -3.57 -14.88 -1.69
N ALA A 72 -4.85 -14.54 -1.52
CA ALA A 72 -5.92 -15.06 -2.37
C ALA A 72 -5.74 -14.66 -3.85
N LEU A 73 -5.36 -13.40 -4.11
CA LEU A 73 -5.07 -12.91 -5.47
C LEU A 73 -3.90 -13.64 -6.10
N TYR A 74 -2.83 -13.88 -5.35
CA TYR A 74 -1.67 -14.65 -5.82
C TYR A 74 -2.07 -16.08 -6.20
N ALA A 75 -2.83 -16.76 -5.34
CA ALA A 75 -3.33 -18.11 -5.62
C ALA A 75 -4.19 -18.14 -6.89
N PHE A 76 -5.16 -17.24 -6.98
CA PHE A 76 -6.06 -17.10 -8.12
C PHE A 76 -5.33 -16.86 -9.44
N GLN A 77 -4.38 -15.92 -9.47
CA GLN A 77 -3.57 -15.66 -10.67
C GLN A 77 -2.67 -16.83 -11.05
N THR A 78 -2.16 -17.55 -10.05
CA THR A 78 -1.35 -18.76 -10.28
C THR A 78 -2.18 -19.88 -10.90
N GLU A 79 -3.45 -20.01 -10.49
CA GLU A 79 -4.41 -20.96 -11.08
C GLU A 79 -4.76 -20.59 -12.51
N GLN A 80 -5.15 -19.33 -12.78
CA GLN A 80 -5.44 -18.86 -14.14
C GLN A 80 -4.28 -19.12 -15.11
N ARG A 81 -3.05 -18.84 -14.68
CA ARG A 81 -1.87 -19.09 -15.50
C ARG A 81 -1.69 -20.57 -15.85
N LYS A 82 -2.06 -21.49 -14.95
CA LYS A 82 -1.99 -22.94 -15.22
C LYS A 82 -3.03 -23.36 -16.25
N GLU A 83 -4.25 -22.81 -16.16
CA GLU A 83 -5.35 -23.09 -17.08
C GLU A 83 -5.04 -22.57 -18.50
N GLU A 84 -4.46 -21.37 -18.63
CA GLU A 84 -4.03 -20.81 -19.91
C GLU A 84 -2.88 -21.59 -20.57
N THR A 85 -2.07 -22.31 -19.78
CA THR A 85 -0.97 -23.14 -20.30
C THR A 85 -1.42 -24.58 -20.60
N HIS A 86 -2.70 -24.92 -20.37
CA HIS A 86 -3.29 -26.25 -20.59
C HIS A 86 -4.36 -26.26 -21.69
N GLU A 87 -4.33 -25.30 -22.62
CA GLU A 87 -5.11 -25.37 -23.85
C GLU A 87 -4.39 -26.28 -24.87
N PRO A 88 -5.01 -27.39 -25.34
CA PRO A 88 -4.41 -28.36 -26.27
C PRO A 88 -4.36 -27.88 -27.73
#